data_AF-A0A0V0GQC7-F1
#
_entry.id   AF-A0A0V0GQC7-F1
#
_cell.length_a   1.000
_cell.length_b   1.000
_cell.length_c   1.000
_cell.angle_alpha   90.00
_cell.angle_beta   90.00
_cell.angle_gamma   90.00
#
_symmetry.space_group_name_H-M   'P 1'
#
loop_
_entity.id
_entity.type
_entity.pdbx_description
1 polymer ?
#
loop_
_entity_poly.entity_id
_entity_poly.type
_entity_poly.pdbx_seq_one_letter_code
_entity_poly.pdbx_strand_id
1 'polypeptide(L)'
;MCAMDKAHGPDGYTMGFFIKCWDVVKKDIMDTFKNFHSHNIFEKSFNATYIALIPKKKGAKELRDFRPISLIGSVYKLLSKVLMERLK
;
A
#
# COMPACT_ATOMS: atom_id res chain seq x y z
N MET A 1 7.98 7.73 8.30
CA MET A 1 6.60 7.34 8.66
C MET A 1 5.74 7.41 7.38
N CYS A 2 4.90 6.43 7.08
CA CYS A 2 3.99 6.55 5.93
C CYS A 2 3.01 7.71 6.22
N ALA A 3 2.97 8.72 5.36
CA ALA A 3 2.11 9.89 5.58
C ALA A 3 0.64 9.46 5.70
N MET A 4 -0.07 10.06 6.66
CA MET A 4 -1.43 9.64 7.07
C MET A 4 -2.47 9.88 5.97
N ASP A 5 -2.35 11.00 5.24
CA ASP A 5 -3.38 11.50 4.32
C ASP A 5 -3.02 11.32 2.85
N LYS A 6 -2.23 10.29 2.52
CA LYS A 6 -2.04 9.88 1.12
C LYS A 6 -3.30 9.20 0.59
N ALA A 7 -3.52 9.30 -0.72
CA ALA A 7 -4.59 8.58 -1.40
C ALA A 7 -4.59 7.09 -1.03
N HIS A 8 -5.79 6.54 -0.85
CA HIS A 8 -5.98 5.12 -0.53
C HIS A 8 -5.58 4.23 -1.71
N GLY A 9 -5.20 2.99 -1.41
CA GLY A 9 -5.04 1.96 -2.42
C GLY A 9 -6.37 1.24 -2.70
N PRO A 10 -6.33 0.10 -3.41
CA PRO A 10 -7.50 -0.74 -3.65
C PRO A 10 -8.17 -1.31 -2.41
N ASP A 11 -7.48 -1.29 -1.28
CA ASP A 11 -8.02 -1.67 0.02
C ASP A 11 -8.97 -0.60 0.61
N GLY A 12 -9.06 0.60 0.03
CA GLY A 12 -9.99 1.64 0.45
C GLY A 12 -9.60 2.38 1.74
N TYR A 13 -8.47 2.01 2.36
CA TYR A 13 -8.02 2.59 3.62
C TYR A 13 -6.72 3.39 3.45
N THR A 14 -6.64 4.54 4.12
CA THR A 14 -5.39 5.31 4.25
C THR A 14 -4.56 4.79 5.42
N MET A 15 -3.30 5.22 5.49
CA MET A 15 -2.45 4.88 6.64
C MET A 15 -2.98 5.48 7.95
N GLY A 16 -3.69 6.61 7.88
CA GLY A 16 -4.34 7.23 9.04
C GLY A 16 -5.35 6.31 9.73
N PHE A 17 -6.08 5.49 8.97
CA PHE A 17 -6.99 4.48 9.53
C PHE A 17 -6.24 3.47 10.42
N PHE A 18 -5.17 2.87 9.90
CA PHE A 18 -4.40 1.86 10.64
C PHE A 18 -3.72 2.42 11.89
N ILE A 19 -3.31 3.69 11.86
CA ILE A 19 -2.73 4.37 13.02
C ILE A 19 -3.82 4.62 14.08
N LYS A 20 -4.98 5.16 13.68
CA LYS A 20 -6.06 5.50 14.62
C LYS A 20 -6.76 4.27 15.19
N CYS A 21 -6.92 3.23 14.38
CA CYS A 21 -7.64 2.01 14.75
C CYS A 21 -6.70 0.86 15.10
N TRP A 22 -5.42 1.14 15.40
CA TRP A 22 -4.39 0.11 15.62
C TRP A 22 -4.82 -0.93 16.64
N ASP A 23 -5.39 -0.50 17.78
CA ASP A 23 -5.81 -1.44 18.82
C ASP A 23 -6.91 -2.41 18.41
N VAL A 24 -7.69 -2.04 17.39
CA VAL A 24 -8.73 -2.89 16.80
C VAL A 24 -8.11 -3.84 15.77
N VAL A 25 -7.34 -3.31 14.82
CA VAL A 25 -6.88 -4.07 13.63
C VAL A 25 -5.54 -4.78 13.83
N LYS A 26 -4.81 -4.51 14.92
CA LYS A 26 -3.46 -5.05 15.15
C LYS A 26 -3.42 -6.57 15.08
N LYS A 27 -4.43 -7.25 15.64
CA LYS A 27 -4.45 -8.72 15.69
C LYS A 27 -4.47 -9.29 14.28
N ASP A 28 -5.39 -8.82 13.45
CA ASP A 28 -5.57 -9.30 12.07
C ASP A 28 -4.34 -9.01 11.20
N ILE A 29 -3.73 -7.84 11.35
CA ILE A 29 -2.49 -7.48 10.65
C ILE A 29 -1.33 -8.37 11.07
N MET A 30 -1.16 -8.60 12.38
CA MET A 30 -0.08 -9.45 12.87
C MET A 30 -0.28 -10.90 12.46
N ASP A 31 -1.51 -11.41 12.46
CA ASP A 31 -1.81 -12.78 12.02
C ASP A 31 -1.61 -12.93 10.51
N THR A 32 -1.95 -11.91 9.71
CA THR A 32 -1.60 -11.85 8.27
C THR A 32 -0.09 -11.93 8.06
N PHE A 33 0.70 -11.19 8.85
CA PHE A 33 2.17 -11.17 8.71
C PHE A 33 2.81 -12.48 9.14
N LYS A 34 2.28 -13.11 10.20
CA LYS A 34 2.70 -14.46 10.61
C LYS A 34 2.40 -15.47 9.50
N ASN A 35 1.20 -15.43 8.92
CA ASN A 35 0.83 -16.35 7.85
C ASN A 35 1.75 -16.19 6.64
N PHE A 36 2.03 -14.95 6.23
CA PHE A 36 2.99 -14.66 5.19
C PHE A 36 4.39 -15.22 5.51
N HIS A 37 4.88 -15.01 6.73
CA HIS A 37 6.20 -15.48 7.13
C HIS A 37 6.30 -17.01 7.21
N SER A 38 5.26 -17.69 7.72
CA SER A 38 5.25 -19.14 7.90
C SER A 38 5.04 -19.89 6.59
N HIS A 39 4.18 -19.38 5.70
CA HIS A 39 3.77 -20.09 4.49
C HIS A 39 4.32 -19.48 3.20
N ASN A 40 4.97 -18.32 3.27
CA ASN A 40 5.39 -17.52 2.10
C ASN A 40 4.23 -17.13 1.17
N ILE A 41 3.00 -17.14 1.69
CA ILE A 41 1.80 -16.80 0.94
C ILE A 41 1.33 -15.42 1.38
N PHE A 42 1.33 -14.47 0.45
CA PHE A 42 0.68 -13.19 0.63
C PHE A 42 -0.67 -13.19 -0.10
N GLU A 43 -1.72 -12.75 0.59
CA GLU A 43 -3.07 -12.72 0.03
C GLU A 43 -3.08 -11.88 -1.26
N LYS A 44 -3.59 -12.45 -2.36
CA LYS A 44 -3.49 -11.85 -3.69
C LYS A 44 -4.24 -10.53 -3.76
N SER A 45 -5.34 -10.41 -3.01
CA SER A 45 -6.13 -9.17 -2.96
C SER A 45 -5.32 -7.98 -2.43
N PHE A 46 -4.35 -8.21 -1.56
CA PHE A 46 -3.47 -7.15 -1.04
C PHE A 46 -2.38 -6.71 -2.05
N ASN A 47 -2.12 -7.49 -3.09
CA ASN A 47 -1.23 -7.11 -4.19
C ASN A 47 -1.92 -6.25 -5.26
N ALA A 48 -3.21 -5.97 -5.13
CA ALA A 48 -3.90 -5.07 -6.05
C ALA A 48 -3.29 -3.65 -6.00
N THR A 49 -3.19 -3.01 -7.16
CA THR A 49 -2.73 -1.62 -7.28
C THR A 49 -3.66 -0.83 -8.20
N TYR A 50 -3.96 0.43 -7.85
CA TYR A 50 -4.53 1.36 -8.82
C TYR A 50 -3.41 2.11 -9.53
N ILE A 51 -3.52 2.25 -10.85
CA ILE A 51 -2.58 3.05 -11.64
C ILE A 51 -3.25 4.39 -11.93
N ALA A 52 -2.68 5.47 -11.37
CA ALA A 52 -3.09 6.83 -11.69
C ALA A 52 -2.08 7.48 -12.65
N LEU A 53 -2.58 8.20 -13.65
CA LEU A 53 -1.75 8.88 -14.64
C LEU A 53 -1.62 10.36 -14.27
N ILE A 54 -0.41 10.79 -13.90
CA ILE A 54 -0.13 12.20 -13.59
C ILE A 54 0.43 12.87 -14.84
N PRO A 55 -0.20 13.94 -15.36
CA PRO A 55 0.33 14.66 -16.52
C PRO A 55 1.66 15.33 -16.18
N LYS A 56 2.67 15.17 -17.07
CA LYS A 56 3.99 15.80 -16.95
C LYS A 56 4.00 17.26 -17.41
N LYS A 57 3.06 17.64 -18.28
CA LYS A 57 2.94 18.97 -18.88
C LYS A 57 1.47 19.40 -19.00
N LYS A 58 1.23 20.71 -19.05
CA LYS A 58 -0.12 21.25 -19.31
C LYS A 58 -0.56 20.85 -20.73
N GLY A 59 -1.81 20.41 -20.86
CA GLY A 59 -2.34 19.95 -22.15
C GLY A 59 -1.77 18.62 -22.63
N ALA A 60 -1.40 17.70 -21.71
CA ALA A 60 -1.01 16.34 -22.04
C ALA A 60 -2.06 15.64 -22.90
N LYS A 61 -1.64 15.01 -24.01
CA LYS A 61 -2.54 14.35 -24.97
C LYS A 61 -2.15 12.90 -25.23
N GLU A 62 -0.86 12.59 -25.23
CA GLU A 62 -0.37 11.25 -25.52
C GLU A 62 0.00 10.51 -24.23
N LEU A 63 -0.05 9.17 -24.25
CA LEU A 63 0.30 8.35 -23.08
C LEU A 63 1.71 8.65 -22.54
N ARG A 64 2.67 8.98 -23.42
CA ARG A 64 4.04 9.37 -23.05
C ARG A 64 4.11 10.65 -22.21
N ASP A 65 3.10 11.51 -22.32
CA ASP A 65 2.99 12.75 -21.55
C ASP A 65 2.58 12.51 -20.10
N PHE A 66 2.17 11.29 -19.76
CA PHE A 66 1.79 10.92 -18.40
C PHE A 66 2.90 10.14 -17.70
N ARG A 67 3.00 10.33 -16.39
CA ARG A 67 3.79 9.49 -15.49
C ARG A 67 2.80 8.58 -14.75
N PRO A 68 2.85 7.25 -14.94
CA PRO A 68 2.06 6.35 -14.12
C PRO A 68 2.58 6.37 -12.68
N ILE A 69 1.67 6.40 -11.72
CA ILE A 69 1.95 6.15 -10.32
C ILE A 69 1.11 4.98 -9.83
N SER A 70 1.71 4.09 -9.04
CA SER A 70 1.00 2.98 -8.41
C SER A 70 0.51 3.38 -7.02
N LEU A 71 -0.79 3.36 -6.84
CA LEU A 71 -1.44 3.51 -5.55
C LEU A 71 -1.62 2.12 -4.94
N ILE A 72 -0.63 1.73 -4.15
CA ILE A 72 -0.57 0.42 -3.50
C ILE A 72 -1.40 0.43 -2.20
N GLY A 73 -2.02 -0.70 -1.86
CA GLY A 73 -2.74 -0.88 -0.59
C GLY A 73 -1.89 -0.61 0.65
N SER A 74 -2.53 -0.15 1.72
CA SER A 74 -1.92 0.15 3.01
C SER A 74 -1.39 -1.12 3.71
N VAL A 75 -2.08 -2.26 3.60
CA VAL A 75 -1.59 -3.54 4.14
C VAL A 75 -0.28 -3.98 3.49
N TYR A 76 -0.20 -3.89 2.16
CA TYR A 76 1.03 -4.16 1.42
C TYR A 76 2.16 -3.22 1.87
N LYS A 77 1.88 -1.91 1.97
CA LYS A 77 2.86 -0.91 2.43
C LYS A 77 3.40 -1.23 3.84
N LEU A 78 2.54 -1.70 4.75
CA LEU A 78 2.94 -2.13 6.09
C LEU A 78 3.91 -3.32 6.00
N LEU A 79 3.59 -4.35 5.22
CA LEU A 79 4.44 -5.52 5.07
C LEU A 79 5.79 -5.17 4.44
N SER A 80 5.79 -4.41 3.34
CA SER A 80 7.03 -3.97 2.67
C SER A 80 7.92 -3.18 3.62
N LYS A 81 7.34 -2.35 4.50
CA LYS A 81 8.11 -1.61 5.50
C LYS A 81 8.75 -2.53 6.52
N VAL A 82 8.03 -3.53 7.03
CA VAL A 82 8.60 -4.53 7.96
C VAL A 82 9.74 -5.30 7.30
N LEU A 83 9.56 -5.71 6.04
CA LEU A 83 10.61 -6.41 5.29
C LEU A 83 11.85 -5.54 5.08
N MET A 84 11.68 -4.27 4.71
CA MET A 84 12.81 -3.34 4.57
C MET A 84 13.59 -3.16 5.87
N GLU A 85 12.92 -3.06 7.01
CA GLU A 85 13.60 -2.94 8.31
C GLU A 85 14.33 -4.22 8.73
N ARG A 86 13.86 -5.40 8.30
CA ARG A 86 14.52 -6.68 8.56
C ARG A 86 15.72 -6.97 7.65
N LEU A 87 15.77 -6.32 6.49
CA LEU A 87 16.83 -6.49 5.49
C LEU A 87 17.99 -5.49 5.67
N LYS A 88 17.85 -4.52 6.58
CA LYS A 88 18.98 -3.71 7.05
C LYS A 88 19.93 -4.56 7.88
#